data_AF-A0A3B4EIP4-F1
#
_entry.id   AF-A0A3B4EIP4-F1
#
_cell.length_a   1.000
_cell.length_b   1.000
_cell.length_c   1.000
_cell.angle_alpha   90.00
_cell.angle_beta   90.00
_cell.angle_gamma   90.00
#
_symmetry.space_group_name_H-M   'P 1'
#
loop_
_entity.id
_entity.type
_entity.pdbx_description
1 polymer ?
#
loop_
_entity_poly.entity_id
_entity_poly.type
_entity_poly.pdbx_seq_one_letter_code
_entity_poly.pdbx_strand_id
1 'polypeptide(L)'
;MSTIYNVAINSYISYDPCNKYTSLDQPWRASNETRLGICDSDFSWNGWYRLFYHGMNIRMAESCVPTSRCGTDYTLWLNGPHPQIEDGVVTRQVCGSTGSDCCYYKPTPINVKACPGNYYVYGFVRPGPCNSAYCTGWQRNPCSQFLPPHVHR
;
A
#
# COMPACT_ATOMS: atom_id res chain seq x y z
N MET A 1 -38.51 27.57 -30.31
CA MET A 1 -38.59 27.32 -28.85
C MET A 1 -37.47 26.37 -28.50
N SER A 2 -36.53 26.85 -27.69
CA SER A 2 -35.28 26.20 -27.34
C SER A 2 -35.45 25.40 -26.05
N THR A 3 -34.93 24.17 -25.98
CA THR A 3 -34.02 23.77 -24.89
C THR A 3 -33.32 22.45 -25.24
N ILE A 4 -31.99 22.52 -25.32
CA ILE A 4 -31.08 21.37 -25.31
C ILE A 4 -30.50 21.27 -23.88
N TYR A 5 -30.16 20.04 -23.50
CA TYR A 5 -29.34 19.63 -22.34
C TYR A 5 -30.02 19.67 -20.98
N ASN A 6 -30.05 18.52 -20.31
CA ASN A 6 -29.49 18.28 -18.98
C ASN A 6 -29.92 16.88 -18.51
N VAL A 7 -29.24 15.84 -19.01
CA VAL A 7 -29.11 14.64 -18.19
C VAL A 7 -28.33 15.11 -16.98
N ALA A 8 -28.98 15.12 -15.82
CA ALA A 8 -28.38 15.55 -14.57
C ALA A 8 -27.05 14.81 -14.39
N ILE A 9 -25.94 15.51 -14.64
CA ILE A 9 -24.65 15.24 -14.02
C ILE A 9 -24.91 15.51 -12.55
N ASN A 10 -25.51 14.52 -11.88
CA ASN A 10 -25.52 14.47 -10.44
C ASN A 10 -24.10 14.05 -10.06
N SER A 11 -23.18 15.00 -10.19
CA SER A 11 -21.79 14.89 -9.77
C SER A 11 -21.77 14.76 -8.26
N TYR A 12 -22.09 13.57 -7.76
CA TYR A 12 -21.24 13.02 -6.73
C TYR A 12 -19.88 12.97 -7.40
N ILE A 13 -19.01 13.95 -7.13
CA ILE A 13 -17.59 13.79 -7.42
C ILE A 13 -17.25 12.52 -6.64
N SER A 14 -17.25 11.38 -7.32
CA SER A 14 -16.70 10.15 -6.82
C SER A 14 -15.30 10.54 -6.39
N TYR A 15 -15.10 10.62 -5.08
CA TYR A 15 -13.80 10.91 -4.49
C TYR A 15 -12.93 9.71 -4.86
N ASP A 16 -12.32 9.78 -6.03
CA ASP A 16 -11.46 8.72 -6.50
C ASP A 16 -10.14 8.89 -5.75
N PRO A 17 -9.75 7.92 -4.90
CA PRO A 17 -8.52 8.03 -4.13
C PRO A 17 -7.27 8.03 -5.02
N CYS A 18 -7.37 7.69 -6.31
CA CYS A 18 -6.30 7.90 -7.28
C CYS A 18 -6.04 9.39 -7.57
N ASN A 19 -7.03 10.26 -7.36
CA ASN A 19 -6.90 11.70 -7.62
C ASN A 19 -6.59 12.51 -6.36
N LYS A 20 -6.81 11.94 -5.16
CA LYS A 20 -6.53 12.64 -3.89
C LYS A 20 -6.09 11.68 -2.79
N TYR A 21 -4.79 11.74 -2.49
CA TYR A 21 -4.10 10.93 -1.49
C TYR A 21 -2.97 11.73 -0.82
N THR A 22 -2.49 11.24 0.30
CA THR A 22 -1.26 11.71 0.97
C THR A 22 -0.06 10.89 0.51
N SER A 23 1.00 11.56 0.08
CA SER A 23 2.26 10.89 -0.30
C SER A 23 3.05 10.48 0.95
N LEU A 24 3.50 9.22 0.97
CA LEU A 24 4.41 8.67 1.97
C LEU A 24 5.72 8.31 1.30
N ASP A 25 6.61 9.30 1.15
CA ASP A 25 8.00 9.07 0.72
C ASP A 25 8.89 8.85 1.94
N GLN A 26 8.82 7.63 2.46
CA GLN A 26 9.46 7.22 3.69
C GLN A 26 10.34 5.99 3.39
N PRO A 27 11.58 6.19 2.87
CA PRO A 27 12.44 5.10 2.41
C PRO A 27 12.71 4.04 3.46
N TRP A 28 12.70 4.41 4.75
CA TRP A 28 12.85 3.48 5.88
C TRP A 28 11.79 2.36 5.91
N ARG A 29 10.67 2.50 5.19
CA ARG A 29 9.64 1.45 5.03
C ARG A 29 10.05 0.31 4.11
N ALA A 30 11.16 0.39 3.39
CA ALA A 30 11.54 -0.68 2.49
C ALA A 30 11.95 -1.96 3.24
N SER A 31 11.59 -3.13 2.71
CA SER A 31 11.78 -4.42 3.38
C SER A 31 13.25 -4.79 3.67
N ASN A 32 14.20 -4.17 3.00
CA ASN A 32 15.64 -4.34 3.23
C ASN A 32 16.19 -3.39 4.32
N GLU A 33 15.46 -2.32 4.64
CA GLU A 33 15.88 -1.36 5.65
C GLU A 33 15.86 -1.97 7.04
N THR A 34 16.74 -1.46 7.88
CA THR A 34 16.92 -1.95 9.25
C THR A 34 15.88 -1.37 10.21
N ARG A 35 15.80 -1.93 11.41
CA ARG A 35 14.97 -1.43 12.51
C ARG A 35 15.39 -0.03 12.94
N LEU A 36 14.43 0.89 13.02
CA LEU A 36 14.60 2.24 13.58
C LEU A 36 13.73 2.49 14.82
N GLY A 37 12.83 1.56 15.17
CA GLY A 37 11.91 1.72 16.30
C GLY A 37 10.69 2.61 15.97
N ILE A 38 10.33 2.71 14.69
CA ILE A 38 9.19 3.52 14.23
C ILE A 38 7.87 2.77 14.45
N CYS A 39 6.89 3.53 14.91
CA CYS A 39 5.56 3.06 15.29
C CYS A 39 4.51 3.73 14.40
N ASP A 40 3.95 2.98 13.42
CA ASP A 40 2.84 3.51 12.62
C ASP A 40 1.58 3.71 13.47
N SER A 41 1.52 3.17 14.69
CA SER A 41 0.41 3.42 15.61
C SER A 41 0.38 4.86 16.16
N ASP A 42 1.50 5.61 16.02
CA ASP A 42 1.60 7.03 16.39
C ASP A 42 1.15 7.95 15.24
N PHE A 43 0.99 7.39 14.03
CA PHE A 43 0.52 8.14 12.89
C PHE A 43 -1.02 8.21 12.87
N SER A 44 -1.55 9.40 12.59
CA SER A 44 -2.98 9.61 12.43
C SER A 44 -3.42 9.19 11.02
N TRP A 45 -3.81 7.92 10.90
CA TRP A 45 -4.30 7.35 9.65
C TRP A 45 -5.72 7.87 9.35
N ASN A 46 -5.81 8.79 8.39
CA ASN A 46 -7.06 9.36 7.91
C ASN A 46 -6.98 9.63 6.40
N GLY A 47 -7.62 8.75 5.63
CA GLY A 47 -7.73 8.89 4.17
C GLY A 47 -6.90 7.87 3.41
N TRP A 48 -6.45 8.28 2.23
CA TRP A 48 -5.76 7.42 1.27
C TRP A 48 -4.30 7.83 1.14
N TYR A 49 -3.42 6.85 1.00
CA TYR A 49 -1.98 7.06 0.98
C TYR A 49 -1.36 6.41 -0.26
N ARG A 50 -0.33 7.06 -0.83
CA ARG A 50 0.50 6.50 -1.88
C ARG A 50 1.93 6.38 -1.37
N LEU A 51 2.52 5.21 -1.55
CA LEU A 51 3.88 4.93 -1.10
C LEU A 51 4.91 5.32 -2.15
N PHE A 52 6.02 5.89 -1.69
CA PHE A 52 7.17 6.25 -2.51
C PHE A 52 8.49 5.79 -1.87
N TYR A 53 9.51 5.65 -2.70
CA TYR A 53 10.89 5.42 -2.30
C TYR A 53 11.79 6.38 -3.08
N HIS A 54 12.21 7.47 -2.45
CA HIS A 54 12.96 8.57 -3.08
C HIS A 54 12.25 9.11 -4.33
N GLY A 55 10.96 9.43 -4.19
CA GLY A 55 10.10 9.92 -5.26
C GLY A 55 9.66 8.88 -6.29
N MET A 56 10.18 7.65 -6.25
CA MET A 56 9.79 6.58 -7.16
C MET A 56 8.58 5.80 -6.65
N ASN A 57 7.75 5.29 -7.56
CA ASN A 57 6.63 4.43 -7.21
C ASN A 57 7.11 3.18 -6.49
N ILE A 58 6.48 2.90 -5.35
CA ILE A 58 6.64 1.64 -4.65
C ILE A 58 5.30 1.17 -4.11
N ARG A 59 5.25 -0.10 -3.74
CA ARG A 59 4.04 -0.74 -3.23
C ARG A 59 4.34 -1.50 -1.94
N MET A 60 3.30 -1.74 -1.16
CA MET A 60 3.40 -2.56 0.04
C MET A 60 3.93 -3.95 -0.33
N ALA A 61 4.71 -4.59 0.55
CA ALA A 61 5.22 -5.92 0.26
C ALA A 61 4.06 -6.94 0.19
N GLU A 62 4.08 -7.87 -0.78
CA GLU A 62 3.13 -9.00 -0.89
C GLU A 62 3.70 -10.32 -0.35
N SER A 63 4.94 -10.26 0.15
CA SER A 63 5.65 -11.41 0.68
C SER A 63 6.14 -11.11 2.08
N CYS A 64 6.43 -12.19 2.81
CA CYS A 64 6.91 -12.09 4.18
C CYS A 64 8.12 -11.16 4.29
N VAL A 65 7.97 -10.14 5.12
CA VAL A 65 9.09 -9.30 5.56
C VAL A 65 9.50 -9.80 6.96
N PRO A 66 10.77 -10.17 7.18
CA PRO A 66 11.25 -10.59 8.50
C PRO A 66 11.03 -9.51 9.57
N THR A 67 10.94 -9.92 10.84
CA THR A 67 10.91 -8.99 11.99
C THR A 67 12.15 -8.07 12.00
N SER A 68 12.05 -6.91 12.64
CA SER A 68 13.13 -5.92 12.76
C SER A 68 13.62 -5.36 11.41
N ARG A 69 12.69 -5.17 10.47
CA ARG A 69 12.90 -4.56 9.15
C ARG A 69 11.94 -3.40 8.91
N CYS A 70 12.14 -2.68 7.82
CA CYS A 70 11.27 -1.59 7.38
C CYS A 70 11.03 -0.53 8.47
N GLY A 71 12.06 -0.25 9.28
CA GLY A 71 12.03 0.75 10.35
C GLY A 71 11.35 0.31 11.64
N THR A 72 10.82 -0.91 11.74
CA THR A 72 9.96 -1.34 12.86
C THR A 72 10.34 -2.72 13.41
N ASP A 73 9.70 -3.16 14.51
CA ASP A 73 9.90 -4.52 15.07
C ASP A 73 8.96 -5.54 14.41
N TYR A 74 7.68 -5.18 14.31
CA TYR A 74 6.59 -5.99 13.77
C TYR A 74 6.23 -5.52 12.36
N THR A 75 6.65 -6.29 11.36
CA THR A 75 6.54 -5.89 9.96
C THR A 75 5.17 -6.25 9.40
N LEU A 76 4.51 -5.30 8.76
CA LEU A 76 3.20 -5.50 8.14
C LEU A 76 3.33 -5.61 6.64
N TRP A 77 2.77 -6.67 6.06
CA TRP A 77 2.79 -6.96 4.62
C TRP A 77 1.43 -7.50 4.15
N LEU A 78 1.13 -7.33 2.85
CA LEU A 78 -0.15 -7.70 2.26
C LEU A 78 -0.23 -9.20 2.07
N ASN A 79 -1.26 -9.82 2.64
CA ASN A 79 -1.52 -11.24 2.45
C ASN A 79 -2.37 -11.45 1.19
N GLY A 80 -1.71 -11.46 0.04
CA GLY A 80 -2.31 -11.65 -1.28
C GLY A 80 -1.88 -10.59 -2.29
N PRO A 81 -2.25 -10.78 -3.57
CA PRO A 81 -1.85 -9.87 -4.63
C PRO A 81 -2.59 -8.52 -4.53
N HIS A 82 -1.92 -7.46 -4.96
CA HIS A 82 -2.55 -6.17 -5.20
C HIS A 82 -3.67 -6.31 -6.28
N PRO A 83 -4.73 -5.49 -6.22
CA PRO A 83 -5.79 -5.50 -7.22
C PRO A 83 -5.31 -5.12 -8.62
N GLN A 84 -6.10 -5.47 -9.63
CA GLN A 84 -6.04 -4.86 -10.96
C GLN A 84 -6.87 -3.56 -11.02
N ILE A 85 -6.72 -2.78 -12.09
CA ILE A 85 -7.47 -1.52 -12.28
C ILE A 85 -8.99 -1.75 -12.24
N GLU A 86 -9.45 -2.83 -12.86
CA GLU A 86 -10.87 -3.21 -12.97
C GLU A 86 -11.49 -3.68 -11.64
N ASP A 87 -10.67 -4.11 -10.67
CA ASP A 87 -11.17 -4.56 -9.36
C ASP A 87 -11.70 -3.40 -8.51
N GLY A 88 -11.34 -2.16 -8.83
CA GLY A 88 -11.70 -0.98 -8.04
C GLY A 88 -11.08 -1.00 -6.64
N VAL A 89 -11.86 -0.60 -5.63
CA VAL A 89 -11.43 -0.66 -4.22
C VAL A 89 -11.69 -2.06 -3.69
N VAL A 90 -10.63 -2.74 -3.26
CA VAL A 90 -10.71 -4.05 -2.63
C VAL A 90 -10.19 -4.01 -1.20
N THR A 91 -10.75 -4.85 -0.34
CA THR A 91 -10.20 -5.08 0.99
C THR A 91 -9.17 -6.22 0.93
N ARG A 92 -8.01 -6.01 1.56
CA ARG A 92 -6.94 -7.00 1.65
C ARG A 92 -6.54 -7.25 3.09
N GLN A 93 -6.29 -8.52 3.39
CA GLN A 93 -5.75 -8.94 4.66
C GLN A 93 -4.29 -8.50 4.78
N VAL A 94 -3.89 -8.14 6.00
CA VAL A 94 -2.51 -7.80 6.35
C VAL A 94 -1.99 -8.87 7.28
N CYS A 95 -0.75 -9.29 7.10
CA CYS A 95 -0.02 -10.16 8.00
C CYS A 95 1.03 -9.36 8.76
N GLY A 96 1.13 -9.59 10.05
CA GLY A 96 2.18 -9.06 10.90
C GLY A 96 3.18 -10.13 11.30
N SER A 97 4.45 -9.94 10.93
CA SER A 97 5.50 -10.90 11.25
C SER A 97 6.11 -10.63 12.62
N THR A 98 6.39 -11.70 13.38
CA THR A 98 7.22 -11.66 14.58
C THR A 98 7.94 -12.99 14.79
N GLY A 99 9.15 -12.93 15.36
CA GLY A 99 10.01 -14.12 15.48
C GLY A 99 10.24 -14.78 14.12
N SER A 100 9.92 -16.07 14.02
CA SER A 100 10.00 -16.85 12.77
C SER A 100 8.67 -16.95 12.01
N ASP A 101 7.56 -16.44 12.57
CA ASP A 101 6.24 -16.53 11.94
C ASP A 101 5.93 -15.24 11.17
N CYS A 102 5.76 -15.40 9.86
CA CYS A 102 5.45 -14.34 8.92
C CYS A 102 4.03 -13.80 9.04
N CYS A 103 3.11 -14.50 9.69
CA CYS A 103 1.73 -14.05 9.86
C CYS A 103 1.19 -14.41 11.24
N TYR A 104 1.99 -14.16 12.26
CA TYR A 104 1.65 -14.43 13.65
C TYR A 104 0.39 -13.68 14.10
N TYR A 105 0.29 -12.39 13.75
CA TYR A 105 -0.89 -11.59 14.05
C TYR A 105 -1.48 -11.00 12.78
N LYS A 106 -2.80 -10.78 12.81
CA LYS A 106 -3.59 -10.27 11.69
C LYS A 106 -4.20 -8.93 12.10
N PRO A 107 -3.61 -7.80 11.71
CA PRO A 107 -4.21 -6.49 11.89
C PRO A 107 -5.56 -6.37 11.17
N THR A 108 -6.26 -5.26 11.42
CA THR A 108 -7.42 -4.85 10.65
C THR A 108 -7.07 -4.84 9.15
N PRO A 109 -7.90 -5.44 8.28
CA PRO A 109 -7.73 -5.38 6.84
C PRO A 109 -7.71 -3.93 6.33
N ILE A 110 -7.01 -3.69 5.24
CA ILE A 110 -6.91 -2.37 4.61
C ILE A 110 -7.60 -2.36 3.26
N ASN A 111 -8.01 -1.17 2.82
CA ASN A 111 -8.48 -0.98 1.46
C ASN A 111 -7.30 -0.69 0.54
N VAL A 112 -7.32 -1.25 -0.66
CA VAL A 112 -6.30 -1.07 -1.70
C VAL A 112 -7.00 -0.82 -3.02
N LYS A 113 -6.50 0.13 -3.81
CA LYS A 113 -6.97 0.38 -5.17
C LYS A 113 -5.77 0.54 -6.10
N ALA A 114 -5.84 -0.09 -7.28
CA ALA A 114 -4.92 0.15 -8.37
C ALA A 114 -5.34 1.42 -9.14
N CYS A 115 -4.37 2.25 -9.51
CA CYS A 115 -4.61 3.51 -10.17
C CYS A 115 -3.94 3.57 -11.56
N PRO A 116 -4.55 4.29 -12.52
CA PRO A 116 -3.90 4.58 -13.81
C PRO A 116 -2.53 5.22 -13.56
N GLY A 117 -1.50 4.78 -14.31
CA GLY A 117 -0.12 5.22 -14.08
C GLY A 117 0.72 4.27 -13.19
N ASN A 118 0.26 3.02 -13.01
CA ASN A 118 0.99 1.94 -12.37
C ASN A 118 1.43 2.26 -10.92
N TYR A 119 0.46 2.66 -10.10
CA TYR A 119 0.65 2.82 -8.66
C TYR A 119 -0.61 2.40 -7.91
N TYR A 120 -0.49 2.30 -6.59
CA TYR A 120 -1.54 1.88 -5.70
C TYR A 120 -1.77 2.94 -4.63
N VAL A 121 -3.02 3.03 -4.19
CA VAL A 121 -3.40 3.82 -3.03
C VAL A 121 -4.00 2.92 -1.96
N TYR A 122 -3.71 3.24 -0.71
CA TYR A 122 -4.02 2.42 0.45
C TYR A 122 -4.84 3.22 1.45
N GLY A 123 -5.97 2.66 1.87
CA GLY A 123 -6.70 3.09 3.06
C GLY A 123 -6.09 2.42 4.27
N PHE A 124 -4.88 2.84 4.64
CA PHE A 124 -4.21 2.34 5.85
C PHE A 124 -5.00 2.74 7.08
N VAL A 125 -4.94 1.87 8.09
CA VAL A 125 -5.56 2.09 9.39
C VAL A 125 -4.51 1.94 10.49
N ARG A 126 -4.78 2.52 11.65
CA ARG A 126 -3.90 2.39 12.81
C ARG A 126 -3.66 0.91 13.13
N PRO A 127 -2.42 0.41 13.03
CA PRO A 127 -2.14 -0.96 13.43
C PRO A 127 -2.22 -1.10 14.96
N GLY A 128 -2.39 -2.32 15.45
CA GLY A 128 -2.60 -2.56 16.89
C GLY A 128 -1.35 -2.31 17.74
N PRO A 129 -0.25 -3.07 17.55
CA PRO A 129 0.98 -2.91 18.32
C PRO A 129 1.73 -1.64 17.93
N CYS A 130 2.28 -0.91 18.91
CA CYS A 130 3.03 0.32 18.60
C CYS A 130 4.21 0.03 17.67
N ASN A 131 5.05 -0.95 17.98
CA ASN A 131 6.24 -1.23 17.18
C ASN A 131 5.92 -1.96 15.86
N SER A 132 4.86 -1.58 15.15
CA SER A 132 4.49 -2.11 13.84
C SER A 132 4.44 -1.04 12.77
N ALA A 133 4.78 -1.41 11.53
CA ALA A 133 4.73 -0.53 10.38
C ALA A 133 4.44 -1.26 9.08
N TYR A 134 3.73 -0.59 8.17
CA TYR A 134 3.47 -1.04 6.80
C TYR A 134 4.75 -1.01 5.98
N CYS A 135 5.28 -2.20 5.66
CA CYS A 135 6.49 -2.33 4.87
C CYS A 135 6.19 -2.26 3.37
N THR A 136 7.10 -1.63 2.63
CA THR A 136 7.14 -1.67 1.18
C THR A 136 8.05 -2.80 0.70
N GLY A 137 7.85 -3.25 -0.53
CA GLY A 137 8.84 -4.12 -1.17
C GLY A 137 10.19 -3.42 -1.29
N TRP A 138 11.24 -4.16 -1.64
CA TRP A 138 12.51 -3.58 -2.04
C TRP A 138 12.68 -3.71 -3.54
N GLN A 139 13.01 -2.61 -4.22
CA GLN A 139 13.37 -2.66 -5.63
C GLN A 139 14.75 -3.31 -5.76
N ARG A 140 14.77 -4.65 -5.91
CA ARG A 140 15.96 -5.35 -6.40
C ARG A 140 16.16 -4.94 -7.87
N ASN A 141 16.88 -3.84 -8.07
CA ASN A 141 17.28 -3.28 -9.36
C ASN A 141 16.15 -2.57 -10.13
N PRO A 142 16.32 -1.28 -10.48
CA PRO A 142 15.39 -0.54 -11.35
C PRO A 142 15.15 -1.19 -12.72
N CYS A 143 16.09 -2.01 -13.22
CA CYS A 143 15.97 -2.68 -14.53
C CYS A 143 14.99 -3.87 -14.57
N SER A 144 14.60 -4.45 -13.43
CA SER A 144 13.68 -5.62 -13.42
C SER A 144 12.21 -5.23 -13.62
N GLN A 145 11.87 -3.95 -13.48
CA GLN A 145 10.50 -3.44 -13.63
C GLN A 145 10.07 -3.22 -15.08
N PHE A 146 11.01 -3.27 -16.03
CA PHE A 146 10.73 -3.21 -17.47
C PHE A 146 10.64 -4.58 -18.13
N LEU A 147 10.82 -5.67 -17.37
CA LEU A 147 10.59 -7.01 -17.90
C LEU A 147 9.08 -7.29 -17.92
N PRO A 148 8.49 -7.65 -19.07
CA PRO A 148 7.11 -8.13 -19.09
C PRO A 148 7.00 -9.36 -18.18
N PRO A 149 5.82 -9.62 -17.58
CA PRO A 149 5.61 -10.83 -16.78
C PRO A 149 6.00 -12.04 -17.63
N HIS A 150 7.10 -12.70 -17.24
CA HIS A 150 7.59 -13.87 -17.95
C HIS A 150 6.49 -14.93 -17.93
N VAL A 151 6.01 -15.29 -19.11
CA VAL A 151 5.22 -16.50 -19.36
C VAL A 151 6.08 -17.66 -18.89
N HIS A 152 5.70 -18.27 -17.76
CA HIS A 152 6.26 -19.55 -17.35
C HIS A 152 5.90 -20.57 -18.42
N ARG A 153 6.94 -21.11 -19.08
CA ARG A 153 6.86 -22.36 -19.85
C ARG A 153 7.43 -23.47 -18.97
#